data_AF-A0A9P4IK46-F1
#
_entry.id   AF-A0A9P4IK46-F1
#
_cell.length_a   1.000
_cell.length_b   1.000
_cell.length_c   1.000
_cell.angle_alpha   90.00
_cell.angle_beta   90.00
_cell.angle_gamma   90.00
#
_symmetry.space_group_name_H-M   'P 1'
#
loop_
_entity.id
_entity.type
_entity.pdbx_description
1 polymer ?
#
loop_
_entity_poly.entity_id
_entity_poly.type
_entity_poly.pdbx_seq_one_letter_code
_entity_poly.pdbx_strand_id
1 'polypeptide(L)'
;MLASLNMLAFVVCLQALFFSVDASEAKSTSVLNFLDNHPWIPAALVTNSSRSPCPMLNTFANHGFLSRDGRQITKDDFNDAMIAALNFNLDLASATTNAMVAKLGSPKNSSKSFTLEDFAAHDHTEHDASLTRLDLIQGSTIDVSPGLVKMLMDDAPNNYLDAGSIGKTRARREFESVGIGSPKLSEAFTAFAQLESSFIPLVFGINASTDTNDRRAPKDQVKEWLNEERFPVNQGYKRSAEVITRALQTALIADIKASHDLWLAVVESAAKDLGGV
;
A
#
# COMPACT_ATOMS: atom_id res chain seq x y z
N MET A 1 -20.55 54.76 64.41
CA MET A 1 -21.27 54.79 63.12
C MET A 1 -20.18 54.87 62.05
N LEU A 2 -19.71 53.79 61.40
CA LEU A 2 -20.42 52.87 60.47
C LEU A 2 -21.34 53.67 59.53
N ALA A 3 -21.29 53.60 58.20
CA ALA A 3 -20.88 52.57 57.24
C ALA A 3 -20.72 53.29 55.87
N SER A 4 -19.65 53.12 55.06
CA SER A 4 -19.25 51.98 54.21
C SER A 4 -20.22 51.64 53.07
N LEU A 5 -19.72 51.69 51.82
CA LEU A 5 -19.76 50.65 50.76
C LEU A 5 -19.96 51.21 49.32
N ASN A 6 -19.25 50.53 48.41
CA ASN A 6 -19.50 50.43 46.96
C ASN A 6 -18.92 51.50 46.03
N MET A 7 -17.60 51.47 45.87
CA MET A 7 -17.01 51.70 44.54
C MET A 7 -15.83 50.77 44.26
N LEU A 8 -16.00 49.49 44.62
CA LEU A 8 -15.05 48.41 44.36
C LEU A 8 -15.72 47.37 43.45
N ALA A 9 -15.96 47.71 42.17
CA ALA A 9 -16.57 46.75 41.24
C ALA A 9 -16.24 46.93 39.74
N PHE A 10 -15.36 47.86 39.32
CA PHE A 10 -15.23 48.12 37.88
C PHE A 10 -13.81 48.26 37.29
N VAL A 11 -12.74 47.98 38.03
CA VAL A 11 -11.36 48.16 37.53
C VAL A 11 -10.49 46.88 37.60
N VAL A 12 -11.08 45.69 37.79
CA VAL A 12 -10.33 44.42 37.73
C VAL A 12 -10.46 43.71 36.37
N CYS A 13 -11.24 44.22 35.42
CA CYS A 13 -11.55 43.50 34.18
C CYS A 13 -10.72 43.93 32.94
N LEU A 14 -9.51 44.48 33.11
CA LEU A 14 -8.69 44.94 31.97
C LEU A 14 -7.20 44.56 32.07
N GLN A 15 -6.87 43.44 32.72
CA GLN A 15 -5.52 42.85 32.66
C GLN A 15 -5.50 41.34 32.39
N ALA A 16 -6.59 40.77 31.88
CA ALA A 16 -6.67 39.34 31.57
C ALA A 16 -6.92 39.05 30.07
N LEU A 17 -6.38 39.87 29.17
CA LEU A 17 -6.63 39.72 27.72
C LEU A 17 -5.40 39.39 26.86
N PHE A 18 -4.23 39.13 27.45
CA PHE A 18 -3.09 38.62 26.70
C PHE A 18 -2.35 37.62 27.57
N PHE A 19 -2.79 36.36 27.51
CA PHE A 19 -2.02 35.11 27.65
C PHE A 19 -3.01 33.95 27.83
N SER A 20 -3.94 33.80 26.89
CA SER A 20 -4.44 32.47 26.55
C SER A 20 -3.73 32.09 25.27
N VAL A 21 -2.46 31.65 25.43
CA VAL A 21 -1.88 30.76 24.43
C VAL A 21 -2.77 29.54 24.46
N ASP A 22 -3.44 29.34 23.33
CA ASP A 22 -4.42 28.31 23.12
C ASP A 22 -3.79 26.95 23.48
N ALA A 23 -4.33 26.26 24.49
CA ALA A 23 -3.97 24.88 24.81
C ALA A 23 -4.35 23.90 23.68
N SER A 24 -4.91 24.40 22.58
CA SER A 24 -5.17 23.69 21.33
C SER A 24 -3.92 23.55 20.45
N GLU A 25 -2.93 24.45 20.53
CA GLU A 25 -1.64 24.31 19.82
C GLU A 25 -0.68 23.33 20.51
N ALA A 26 -0.81 23.15 21.83
CA ALA A 26 0.01 22.21 22.60
C ALA A 26 -0.42 20.73 22.47
N LYS A 27 -1.50 20.43 21.75
CA LYS A 27 -1.86 19.06 21.32
C LYS A 27 -1.31 18.69 19.94
N SER A 28 -0.50 19.55 19.32
CA SER A 28 0.10 19.33 18.01
C SER A 28 1.57 18.87 18.05
N THR A 29 2.13 18.60 19.22
CA THR A 29 3.48 18.02 19.33
C THR A 29 3.41 16.52 19.64
N SER A 30 3.78 15.74 18.62
CA SER A 30 4.06 14.30 18.54
C SER A 30 2.87 13.32 18.52
N VAL A 31 2.04 13.40 17.49
CA VAL A 31 1.91 12.16 16.70
C VAL A 31 3.31 11.95 16.13
N LEU A 32 4.10 11.05 16.72
CA LEU A 32 5.40 10.67 16.16
C LEU A 32 5.19 10.49 14.66
N ASN A 33 5.92 11.26 13.85
CA ASN A 33 5.84 11.03 12.43
C ASN A 33 6.34 9.59 12.26
N PHE A 34 5.53 8.71 11.70
CA PHE A 34 5.90 7.29 11.57
C PHE A 34 7.19 7.10 10.76
N LEU A 35 7.63 8.16 10.05
CA LEU A 35 8.91 8.24 9.35
C LEU A 35 10.06 8.84 10.17
N ASP A 36 9.87 9.16 11.45
CA ASP A 36 10.94 9.61 12.34
C ASP A 36 12.02 8.52 12.39
N ASN A 37 13.27 8.88 12.05
CA ASN A 37 14.40 7.96 11.84
C ASN A 37 14.28 7.00 10.64
N HIS A 38 13.27 7.17 9.79
CA HIS A 38 13.03 6.41 8.57
C HIS A 38 13.00 7.29 7.30
N PRO A 39 14.04 8.10 7.04
CA PRO A 39 14.10 8.90 5.82
C PRO A 39 14.12 7.98 4.60
N TRP A 40 13.48 8.44 3.53
CA TRP A 40 13.55 7.78 2.25
C TRP A 40 14.93 7.96 1.63
N ILE A 41 15.55 6.86 1.22
CA ILE A 41 16.79 6.82 0.46
C ILE A 41 16.52 5.91 -0.75
N PRO A 42 16.68 6.39 -1.99
CA PRO A 42 16.46 5.57 -3.17
C PRO A 42 17.49 4.43 -3.22
N ALA A 43 17.05 3.26 -3.70
CA ALA A 43 17.88 2.06 -3.80
C ALA A 43 19.23 2.31 -4.50
N ALA A 44 19.23 3.13 -5.56
CA ALA A 44 20.43 3.47 -6.33
C ALA A 44 21.56 4.14 -5.52
N LEU A 45 21.26 4.69 -4.34
CA LEU A 45 22.26 5.28 -3.44
C LEU A 45 22.71 4.31 -2.33
N VAL A 46 22.15 3.11 -2.27
CA VAL A 46 22.49 2.09 -1.27
C VAL A 46 23.39 1.03 -1.90
N THR A 47 24.61 0.89 -1.37
CA THR A 47 25.56 -0.10 -1.84
C THR A 47 24.99 -1.52 -1.78
N ASN A 48 25.13 -2.27 -2.88
CA ASN A 48 24.65 -3.65 -3.01
C ASN A 48 23.14 -3.83 -2.76
N SER A 49 22.35 -2.80 -3.01
CA SER A 49 20.90 -2.84 -2.85
C SER A 49 20.27 -3.99 -3.65
N SER A 50 19.42 -4.75 -2.99
CA SER A 50 18.51 -5.73 -3.58
C SER A 50 17.08 -5.22 -3.45
N ARG A 51 16.27 -5.41 -4.49
CA ARG A 51 14.84 -5.05 -4.54
C ARG A 51 14.04 -6.20 -5.12
N SER A 52 12.74 -6.16 -4.90
CA SER A 52 11.76 -7.19 -5.23
C SER A 52 10.73 -6.68 -6.25
N PRO A 53 9.91 -7.54 -6.87
CA PRO A 53 8.71 -7.11 -7.60
C PRO A 53 7.66 -6.43 -6.70
N CYS A 54 7.76 -6.56 -5.37
CA CYS A 54 6.80 -6.01 -4.42
C CYS A 54 7.14 -4.54 -4.06
N PRO A 55 6.29 -3.57 -4.45
CA PRO A 55 6.55 -2.16 -4.15
C PRO A 55 6.59 -1.84 -2.65
N MET A 56 5.84 -2.57 -1.82
CA MET A 56 5.80 -2.32 -0.38
C MET A 56 7.08 -2.78 0.33
N LEU A 57 7.60 -3.97 0.00
CA LEU A 57 8.89 -4.44 0.53
C LEU A 57 10.04 -3.48 0.17
N ASN A 58 10.03 -3.00 -1.07
CA ASN A 58 11.00 -2.03 -1.53
C ASN A 58 10.86 -0.69 -0.80
N THR A 59 9.62 -0.25 -0.56
CA THR A 59 9.33 0.95 0.25
C THR A 59 9.88 0.80 1.67
N PHE A 60 9.70 -0.36 2.31
CA PHE A 60 10.25 -0.61 3.64
C PHE A 60 11.78 -0.56 3.65
N ALA A 61 12.46 -1.13 2.66
CA ALA A 61 13.92 -1.02 2.55
C ALA A 61 14.37 0.41 2.25
N ASN A 62 13.70 1.14 1.35
CA ASN A 62 14.00 2.54 1.02
C ASN A 62 13.82 3.47 2.23
N HIS A 63 12.91 3.16 3.14
CA HIS A 63 12.71 3.91 4.39
C HIS A 63 13.49 3.35 5.59
N GLY A 64 14.14 2.19 5.44
CA GLY A 64 14.90 1.56 6.53
C GLY A 64 14.03 0.92 7.62
N PHE A 65 12.77 0.57 7.32
CA PHE A 65 11.98 -0.34 8.16
C PHE A 65 12.45 -1.79 8.02
N LEU A 66 12.98 -2.12 6.83
CA LEU A 66 13.80 -3.30 6.59
C LEU A 66 15.25 -2.88 6.35
N SER A 67 16.19 -3.84 6.35
CA SER A 67 17.57 -3.55 5.94
C SER A 67 17.58 -2.82 4.60
N ARG A 68 18.27 -1.68 4.53
CA ARG A 68 18.24 -0.79 3.35
C ARG A 68 18.81 -1.44 2.10
N ASP A 69 19.76 -2.34 2.29
CA ASP A 69 20.35 -3.15 1.22
C ASP A 69 19.40 -4.26 0.74
N GLY A 70 18.24 -4.47 1.38
CA GLY A 70 17.27 -5.49 1.01
C GLY A 70 17.73 -6.92 1.25
N ARG A 71 18.70 -7.14 2.15
CA ARG A 71 19.31 -8.45 2.40
C ARG A 71 19.17 -8.86 3.87
N GLN A 72 19.31 -10.16 4.11
CA GLN A 72 19.28 -10.76 5.45
C GLN A 72 18.01 -10.44 6.26
N ILE A 73 16.86 -10.34 5.59
CA ILE A 73 15.58 -10.01 6.21
C ILE A 73 14.92 -11.29 6.75
N THR A 74 14.48 -11.29 8.00
CA THR A 74 13.72 -12.39 8.61
C THR A 74 12.21 -12.19 8.48
N LYS A 75 11.43 -13.22 8.83
CA LYS A 75 9.96 -13.08 8.94
C LYS A 75 9.54 -12.05 9.99
N ASP A 76 10.27 -11.99 11.09
CA ASP A 76 9.96 -11.08 12.19
C ASP A 76 10.24 -9.64 11.77
N ASP A 77 11.36 -9.38 11.08
CA ASP A 77 11.65 -8.07 10.49
C ASP A 77 10.53 -7.61 9.54
N PHE A 78 10.00 -8.52 8.71
CA PHE A 78 8.91 -8.20 7.79
C PHE A 78 7.58 -7.92 8.52
N ASN A 79 7.26 -8.71 9.54
CA ASN A 79 6.10 -8.46 10.39
C ASN A 79 6.20 -7.09 11.07
N ASP A 80 7.35 -6.80 11.69
CA ASP A 80 7.62 -5.57 12.43
C ASP A 80 7.56 -4.36 11.49
N ALA A 81 8.10 -4.47 10.27
CA ALA A 81 8.02 -3.41 9.26
C ALA A 81 6.56 -3.06 8.91
N MET A 82 5.68 -4.06 8.71
CA MET A 82 4.26 -3.82 8.41
C MET A 82 3.52 -3.19 9.61
N ILE A 83 3.80 -3.65 10.83
CA ILE A 83 3.18 -3.11 12.05
C ILE A 83 3.62 -1.66 12.27
N ALA A 84 4.93 -1.41 12.18
CA ALA A 84 5.53 -0.09 12.39
C ALA A 84 5.11 0.90 11.30
N ALA A 85 5.23 0.54 10.02
CA ALA A 85 4.97 1.47 8.91
C ALA A 85 3.49 1.62 8.56
N LEU A 86 2.67 0.57 8.69
CA LEU A 86 1.31 0.54 8.15
C LEU A 86 0.19 0.41 9.19
N ASN A 87 0.53 0.17 10.46
CA ASN A 87 -0.44 -0.12 11.53
C ASN A 87 -1.24 -1.42 11.33
N PHE A 88 -0.62 -2.42 10.72
CA PHE A 88 -1.23 -3.75 10.64
C PHE A 88 -1.26 -4.40 12.02
N ASN A 89 -2.28 -5.20 12.32
CA ASN A 89 -2.21 -6.11 13.45
C ASN A 89 -1.28 -7.30 13.14
N LEU A 90 -0.82 -7.99 14.19
CA LEU A 90 0.10 -9.13 14.06
C LEU A 90 -0.49 -10.27 13.21
N ASP A 91 -1.81 -10.50 13.29
CA ASP A 91 -2.49 -11.53 12.49
C ASP A 91 -2.36 -11.26 10.98
N LEU A 92 -2.69 -10.04 10.54
CA LEU A 92 -2.53 -9.63 9.14
C LEU A 92 -1.07 -9.66 8.69
N ALA A 93 -0.16 -9.11 9.50
CA ALA A 93 1.26 -9.09 9.19
C ALA A 93 1.81 -10.51 9.03
N SER A 94 1.55 -11.40 10.00
CA SER A 94 2.02 -12.78 9.98
C SER A 94 1.42 -13.58 8.83
N ALA A 95 0.12 -13.40 8.53
CA ALA A 95 -0.53 -14.06 7.40
C ALA A 95 0.10 -13.64 6.07
N THR A 96 0.35 -12.34 5.88
CA THR A 96 0.99 -11.79 4.69
C THR A 96 2.41 -12.32 4.51
N THR A 97 3.23 -12.23 5.57
CA THR A 97 4.61 -12.75 5.57
C THR A 97 4.66 -14.24 5.26
N ASN A 98 3.78 -15.04 5.87
CA ASN A 98 3.75 -16.47 5.62
C ASN A 98 3.30 -16.82 4.20
N ALA A 99 2.30 -16.13 3.65
CA ALA A 99 1.86 -16.35 2.27
C ALA A 99 2.98 -16.05 1.26
N MET A 100 3.69 -14.94 1.43
CA MET A 100 4.81 -14.54 0.58
C MET A 100 5.98 -15.52 0.69
N VAL A 101 6.41 -15.83 1.91
CA VAL A 101 7.62 -16.62 2.14
C VAL A 101 7.42 -18.12 1.86
N ALA A 102 6.21 -18.66 2.02
CA ALA A 102 5.91 -20.06 1.68
C ALA A 102 6.19 -20.37 0.20
N LYS A 103 5.98 -19.39 -0.67
CA LYS A 103 6.22 -19.49 -2.11
C LYS A 103 7.71 -19.53 -2.49
N LEU A 104 8.63 -19.14 -1.60
CA LEU A 104 10.08 -19.25 -1.82
C LEU A 104 10.63 -20.68 -1.71
N GLY A 105 9.77 -21.72 -1.59
CA GLY A 105 10.17 -23.12 -1.67
C GLY A 105 11.00 -23.65 -0.50
N SER A 106 11.15 -22.91 0.60
CA SER A 106 11.85 -23.36 1.81
C SER A 106 11.10 -22.92 3.06
N PRO A 107 11.05 -23.74 4.13
CA PRO A 107 10.58 -23.27 5.43
C PRO A 107 11.61 -22.27 5.97
N LYS A 108 11.51 -21.01 5.54
CA LYS A 108 12.17 -19.91 6.22
C LYS A 108 11.36 -19.69 7.51
N ASN A 109 11.74 -20.37 8.58
CA ASN A 109 11.27 -20.00 9.93
C ASN A 109 11.89 -18.65 10.31
N SER A 110 11.52 -18.07 11.46
CA SER A 110 12.05 -16.75 11.88
C SER A 110 13.59 -16.69 11.90
N SER A 111 14.28 -17.81 12.06
CA SER A 111 15.74 -17.89 12.08
C SER A 111 16.42 -17.89 10.70
N LYS A 112 15.69 -18.03 9.59
CA LYS A 112 16.25 -18.00 8.23
C LYS A 112 15.84 -16.72 7.52
N SER A 113 16.83 -16.01 6.99
CA SER A 113 16.63 -14.77 6.26
C SER A 113 16.41 -14.97 4.76
N PHE A 114 15.86 -13.94 4.11
CA PHE A 114 15.70 -13.81 2.67
C PHE A 114 16.30 -12.50 2.16
N THR A 115 16.54 -12.48 0.86
CA THR A 115 16.90 -11.27 0.11
C THR A 115 15.69 -10.84 -0.71
N LEU A 116 15.47 -9.53 -0.89
CA LEU A 116 14.28 -9.03 -1.59
C LEU A 116 14.16 -9.57 -3.02
N GLU A 117 15.28 -9.69 -3.74
CA GLU A 117 15.32 -10.28 -5.08
C GLU A 117 14.93 -11.76 -5.14
N ASP A 118 14.95 -12.49 -4.00
CA ASP A 118 14.43 -13.87 -3.95
C ASP A 118 12.95 -13.92 -4.39
N PHE A 119 12.19 -12.84 -4.18
CA PHE A 119 10.79 -12.75 -4.57
C PHE A 119 10.59 -12.58 -6.08
N ALA A 120 11.64 -12.36 -6.88
CA ALA A 120 11.57 -12.33 -8.34
C ALA A 120 11.57 -13.72 -8.98
N ALA A 121 11.51 -14.79 -8.17
CA ALA A 121 11.36 -16.15 -8.67
C ALA A 121 10.01 -16.32 -9.38
N HIS A 122 10.05 -16.32 -10.71
CA HIS A 122 8.88 -16.50 -11.58
C HIS A 122 8.19 -17.85 -11.34
N ASP A 123 6.86 -17.86 -11.42
CA ASP A 123 5.97 -19.00 -11.12
C ASP A 123 6.10 -19.57 -9.70
N HIS A 124 6.75 -18.83 -8.80
CA HIS A 124 6.83 -19.16 -7.37
C HIS A 124 6.16 -18.05 -6.57
N THR A 125 6.86 -16.93 -6.44
CA THR A 125 6.39 -15.69 -5.79
C THR A 125 5.97 -14.65 -6.81
N GLU A 126 6.72 -14.52 -7.91
CA GLU A 126 6.43 -13.60 -8.99
C GLU A 126 5.56 -14.28 -10.06
N HIS A 127 4.72 -13.49 -10.73
CA HIS A 127 3.82 -13.95 -11.79
C HIS A 127 3.54 -12.86 -12.82
N ASP A 128 3.21 -13.30 -14.03
CA ASP A 128 2.76 -12.44 -15.13
C ASP A 128 1.45 -11.70 -14.81
N ALA A 129 1.04 -10.79 -15.68
CA ALA A 129 -0.12 -9.92 -15.51
C ALA A 129 -0.05 -9.09 -14.22
N SER A 130 1.16 -8.69 -13.82
CA SER A 130 1.37 -7.76 -12.72
C SER A 130 0.73 -6.39 -13.02
N LEU A 131 0.25 -5.70 -11.98
CA LEU A 131 -0.39 -4.37 -12.13
C LEU A 131 0.58 -3.33 -12.71
N THR A 132 1.86 -3.42 -12.34
CA THR A 132 2.87 -2.38 -12.61
C THR A 132 4.21 -2.90 -13.07
N ARG A 133 4.40 -4.21 -13.15
CA ARG A 133 5.63 -4.86 -13.64
C ARG A 133 5.32 -5.53 -14.97
N LEU A 134 6.34 -5.58 -15.82
CA LEU A 134 6.27 -6.31 -17.08
C LEU A 134 6.21 -7.81 -16.81
N ASP A 135 5.60 -8.54 -17.74
CA ASP A 135 5.66 -10.00 -17.75
C ASP A 135 7.09 -10.47 -18.06
N LEU A 136 7.44 -11.69 -17.66
CA LEU A 136 8.79 -12.23 -17.83
C LEU A 136 9.27 -12.16 -19.29
N ILE A 137 8.37 -12.42 -20.25
CA ILE A 137 8.69 -12.40 -21.68
C ILE A 137 9.02 -11.00 -22.22
N GLN A 138 8.63 -9.95 -21.49
CA GLN A 138 8.81 -8.55 -21.90
C GLN A 138 10.07 -7.92 -21.31
N GLY A 139 10.59 -8.45 -20.19
CA GLY A 139 11.81 -7.95 -19.57
C GLY A 139 11.87 -8.15 -18.05
N SER A 140 12.39 -7.14 -17.36
CA SER A 140 12.55 -7.16 -15.90
C SER A 140 11.20 -7.25 -15.20
N THR A 141 11.05 -8.24 -14.33
CA THR A 141 9.87 -8.43 -13.47
C THR A 141 9.99 -7.69 -12.13
N ILE A 142 11.15 -7.09 -11.84
CA ILE A 142 11.38 -6.30 -10.62
C ILE A 142 11.02 -4.83 -10.86
N ASP A 143 11.47 -4.29 -11.99
CA ASP A 143 11.41 -2.87 -12.28
C ASP A 143 9.96 -2.42 -12.51
N VAL A 144 9.59 -1.30 -11.88
CA VAL A 144 8.30 -0.67 -12.15
C VAL A 144 8.26 -0.15 -13.59
N SER A 145 7.14 -0.40 -14.26
CA SER A 145 6.82 0.19 -15.57
C SER A 145 5.92 1.42 -15.38
N PRO A 146 6.43 2.66 -15.59
CA PRO A 146 5.62 3.87 -15.47
C PRO A 146 4.42 3.89 -16.42
N GLY A 147 4.52 3.21 -17.57
CA GLY A 147 3.42 3.03 -18.51
C GLY A 147 2.28 2.20 -17.92
N LEU A 148 2.60 1.08 -17.27
CA LEU A 148 1.59 0.26 -16.57
C LEU A 148 0.98 1.01 -15.38
N VAL A 149 1.79 1.77 -14.62
CA VAL A 149 1.27 2.64 -13.54
C VAL A 149 0.29 3.66 -14.09
N LYS A 150 0.59 4.31 -15.23
CA LYS A 150 -0.32 5.24 -15.89
C LYS A 150 -1.63 4.55 -16.25
N MET A 151 -1.58 3.36 -16.88
CA MET A 151 -2.79 2.63 -17.27
C MET A 151 -3.64 2.20 -16.06
N LEU A 152 -3.03 1.80 -14.94
CA LEU A 152 -3.75 1.57 -13.68
C LEU A 152 -4.52 2.82 -13.23
N MET A 153 -3.93 4.01 -13.34
CA MET A 153 -4.64 5.25 -13.03
C MET A 153 -5.77 5.52 -14.03
N ASP A 154 -5.54 5.29 -15.33
CA ASP A 154 -6.53 5.54 -16.38
C ASP A 154 -7.76 4.62 -16.27
N ASP A 155 -7.61 3.43 -15.68
CA ASP A 155 -8.72 2.49 -15.48
C ASP A 155 -9.76 2.98 -14.45
N ALA A 156 -9.37 3.86 -13.54
CA ALA A 156 -10.27 4.49 -12.60
C ALA A 156 -10.89 5.78 -13.17
N PRO A 157 -12.23 5.94 -13.17
CA PRO A 157 -12.86 7.16 -13.65
C PRO A 157 -12.73 8.35 -12.66
N ASN A 158 -12.50 8.06 -11.38
CA ASN A 158 -12.41 9.05 -10.31
C ASN A 158 -10.96 9.51 -10.07
N ASN A 159 -10.75 10.43 -9.14
CA ASN A 159 -9.40 10.82 -8.67
C ASN A 159 -8.79 9.84 -7.65
N TYR A 160 -9.39 8.67 -7.46
CA TYR A 160 -8.94 7.61 -6.57
C TYR A 160 -9.08 6.24 -7.24
N LEU A 161 -8.35 5.25 -6.71
CA LEU A 161 -8.52 3.83 -6.97
C LEU A 161 -9.38 3.20 -5.87
N ASP A 162 -10.23 2.28 -6.26
CA ASP A 162 -11.11 1.49 -5.40
C ASP A 162 -11.12 0.03 -5.86
N ALA A 163 -11.84 -0.85 -5.16
CA ALA A 163 -11.91 -2.26 -5.53
C ALA A 163 -12.40 -2.47 -6.98
N GLY A 164 -13.34 -1.64 -7.45
CA GLY A 164 -13.91 -1.72 -8.79
C GLY A 164 -12.92 -1.42 -9.91
N SER A 165 -12.22 -0.29 -9.81
CA SER A 165 -11.19 0.09 -10.79
C SER A 165 -9.97 -0.84 -10.77
N ILE A 166 -9.63 -1.40 -9.60
CA ILE A 166 -8.57 -2.38 -9.47
C ILE A 166 -8.97 -3.71 -10.11
N GLY A 167 -10.18 -4.21 -9.86
CA GLY A 167 -10.70 -5.43 -10.50
C GLY A 167 -10.73 -5.32 -12.03
N LYS A 168 -11.14 -4.16 -12.55
CA LYS A 168 -11.04 -3.84 -13.99
C LYS A 168 -9.60 -3.95 -14.50
N THR A 169 -8.65 -3.33 -13.79
CA THR A 169 -7.23 -3.35 -14.16
C THR A 169 -6.69 -4.78 -14.20
N ARG A 170 -7.06 -5.63 -13.23
CA ARG A 170 -6.67 -7.04 -13.18
C ARG A 170 -7.15 -7.80 -14.43
N ALA A 171 -8.42 -7.65 -14.77
CA ALA A 171 -9.00 -8.32 -15.95
C ALA A 171 -8.29 -7.87 -17.23
N ARG A 172 -8.02 -6.56 -17.37
CA ARG A 172 -7.26 -6.01 -18.50
C ARG A 172 -5.85 -6.59 -18.56
N ARG A 173 -5.11 -6.60 -17.44
CA ARG A 173 -3.73 -7.11 -17.40
C ARG A 173 -3.66 -8.58 -17.76
N GLU A 174 -4.57 -9.41 -17.25
CA GLU A 174 -4.61 -10.84 -17.60
C GLU A 174 -4.90 -11.06 -19.10
N PHE A 175 -5.81 -10.28 -19.68
CA PHE A 175 -6.07 -10.34 -21.11
C PHE A 175 -4.88 -9.86 -21.96
N GLU A 176 -4.27 -8.73 -21.61
CA GLU A 176 -3.10 -8.18 -22.30
C GLU A 176 -1.91 -9.15 -22.25
N SER A 177 -1.65 -9.75 -21.08
CA SER A 177 -0.59 -10.75 -20.87
C SER A 177 -0.78 -11.96 -21.77
N VAL A 178 -1.99 -12.52 -21.84
CA VAL A 178 -2.28 -13.61 -22.80
C VAL A 178 -2.11 -13.15 -24.24
N GLY A 179 -2.54 -11.92 -24.56
CA GLY A 179 -2.46 -11.35 -25.92
C GLY A 179 -1.02 -11.17 -26.43
N ILE A 180 -0.04 -10.98 -25.54
CA ILE A 180 1.38 -10.89 -25.90
C ILE A 180 2.10 -12.25 -25.88
N GLY A 181 1.42 -13.33 -25.51
CA GLY A 181 1.95 -14.70 -25.50
C GLY A 181 2.36 -15.25 -24.13
N SER A 182 2.10 -14.53 -23.03
CA SER A 182 2.27 -15.08 -21.67
C SER A 182 1.21 -16.14 -21.38
N PRO A 183 1.50 -17.15 -20.54
CA PRO A 183 0.50 -18.13 -20.14
C PRO A 183 -0.65 -17.48 -19.36
N LYS A 184 -1.85 -18.06 -19.47
CA LYS A 184 -2.96 -17.68 -18.60
C LYS A 184 -2.60 -18.00 -17.15
N LEU A 185 -2.87 -17.06 -16.23
CA LEU A 185 -2.68 -17.30 -14.80
C LEU A 185 -3.51 -18.51 -14.34
N SER A 186 -2.90 -19.33 -13.48
CA SER A 186 -3.64 -20.34 -12.73
C SER A 186 -4.61 -19.68 -11.74
N GLU A 187 -5.65 -20.40 -11.32
CA GLU A 187 -6.60 -19.90 -10.31
C GLU A 187 -5.88 -19.46 -9.02
N ALA A 188 -4.83 -20.18 -8.62
CA ALA A 188 -4.02 -19.84 -7.46
C ALA A 188 -3.26 -18.51 -7.64
N PHE A 189 -2.72 -18.24 -8.84
CA PHE A 189 -2.04 -16.98 -9.12
C PHE A 189 -3.02 -15.82 -9.34
N THR A 190 -4.18 -16.05 -9.96
CA THR A 190 -5.25 -15.03 -10.02
C THR A 190 -5.68 -14.62 -8.61
N ALA A 191 -5.91 -15.57 -7.70
CA ALA A 191 -6.26 -15.28 -6.31
C ALA A 191 -5.13 -14.53 -5.57
N PHE A 192 -3.87 -14.91 -5.81
CA PHE A 192 -2.71 -14.24 -5.23
C PHE A 192 -2.58 -12.80 -5.72
N ALA A 193 -2.75 -12.56 -7.02
CA ALA A 193 -2.68 -11.23 -7.61
C ALA A 193 -3.83 -10.31 -7.14
N GLN A 194 -5.02 -10.86 -6.89
CA GLN A 194 -6.14 -10.15 -6.26
C GLN A 194 -5.82 -9.77 -4.81
N LEU A 195 -5.18 -10.68 -4.06
CA LEU A 195 -4.68 -10.40 -2.71
C LEU A 195 -3.67 -9.26 -2.72
N GLU A 196 -2.67 -9.28 -3.59
CA GLU A 196 -1.66 -8.22 -3.69
C GLU A 196 -2.30 -6.86 -4.00
N SER A 197 -3.25 -6.86 -4.94
CA SER A 197 -3.92 -5.65 -5.38
C SER A 197 -4.79 -5.00 -4.29
N SER A 198 -5.29 -5.80 -3.33
CA SER A 198 -6.05 -5.30 -2.18
C SER A 198 -5.23 -4.38 -1.28
N PHE A 199 -3.89 -4.47 -1.29
CA PHE A 199 -3.05 -3.60 -0.48
C PHE A 199 -3.14 -2.13 -0.89
N ILE A 200 -3.50 -1.81 -2.14
CA ILE A 200 -3.65 -0.43 -2.60
C ILE A 200 -4.75 0.30 -1.79
N PRO A 201 -6.03 -0.13 -1.83
CA PRO A 201 -7.08 0.51 -1.05
C PRO A 201 -6.91 0.29 0.46
N LEU A 202 -6.29 -0.83 0.88
CA LEU A 202 -6.03 -1.10 2.29
C LEU A 202 -5.07 -0.07 2.91
N VAL A 203 -3.98 0.25 2.21
CA VAL A 203 -2.90 1.10 2.71
C VAL A 203 -3.07 2.57 2.36
N PHE A 204 -3.62 2.89 1.18
CA PHE A 204 -3.72 4.28 0.71
C PHE A 204 -5.15 4.83 0.75
N GLY A 205 -6.16 3.96 0.86
CA GLY A 205 -7.56 4.35 1.07
C GLY A 205 -7.89 4.56 2.54
N ILE A 206 -7.00 5.19 3.31
CA ILE A 206 -7.15 5.32 4.78
C ILE A 206 -8.29 6.26 5.11
N ASN A 207 -9.25 5.74 5.85
CA ASN A 207 -10.37 6.46 6.44
C ASN A 207 -10.73 5.80 7.78
N ALA A 208 -11.65 6.41 8.54
CA ALA A 208 -12.15 5.86 9.80
C ALA A 208 -13.21 4.73 9.62
N SER A 209 -13.55 4.37 8.38
CA SER A 209 -14.57 3.40 8.01
C SER A 209 -13.99 2.00 7.82
N THR A 210 -14.74 0.98 8.22
CA THR A 210 -14.46 -0.42 7.86
C THR A 210 -15.21 -0.84 6.61
N ASP A 211 -16.05 0.03 6.04
CA ASP A 211 -16.72 -0.20 4.75
C ASP A 211 -15.69 -0.11 3.62
N THR A 212 -15.64 -1.15 2.79
CA THR A 212 -14.74 -1.23 1.65
C THR A 212 -15.07 -0.22 0.56
N ASN A 213 -16.33 0.22 0.44
CA ASN A 213 -16.75 1.25 -0.53
C ASN A 213 -16.16 2.64 -0.22
N ASP A 214 -15.77 2.86 1.03
CA ASP A 214 -15.12 4.09 1.45
C ASP A 214 -13.59 4.04 1.25
N ARG A 215 -13.00 2.85 1.02
CA ARG A 215 -11.54 2.65 0.86
C ARG A 215 -11.07 3.13 -0.52
N ARG A 216 -10.94 4.45 -0.63
CA ARG A 216 -10.61 5.18 -1.85
C ARG A 216 -9.19 5.70 -1.80
N ALA A 217 -8.27 5.02 -2.50
CA ALA A 217 -6.85 5.36 -2.53
C ALA A 217 -6.57 6.51 -3.52
N PRO A 218 -6.15 7.71 -3.08
CA PRO A 218 -5.93 8.85 -3.98
C PRO A 218 -4.89 8.52 -5.06
N LYS A 219 -5.20 8.83 -6.33
CA LYS A 219 -4.33 8.47 -7.47
C LYS A 219 -2.93 9.04 -7.34
N ASP A 220 -2.80 10.29 -6.93
CA ASP A 220 -1.49 10.95 -6.82
C ASP A 220 -0.61 10.29 -5.76
N GLN A 221 -1.20 9.84 -4.65
CA GLN A 221 -0.49 9.08 -3.62
C GLN A 221 -0.04 7.72 -4.17
N VAL A 222 -0.95 6.95 -4.76
CA VAL A 222 -0.61 5.60 -5.28
C VAL A 222 0.40 5.69 -6.42
N LYS A 223 0.30 6.69 -7.29
CA LYS A 223 1.22 6.93 -8.40
C LYS A 223 2.63 7.25 -7.91
N GLU A 224 2.77 8.13 -6.92
CA GLU A 224 4.08 8.42 -6.33
C GLU A 224 4.65 7.17 -5.65
N TRP A 225 3.85 6.47 -4.84
CA TRP A 225 4.30 5.24 -4.18
C TRP A 225 4.77 4.17 -5.16
N LEU A 226 4.03 3.90 -6.24
CA LEU A 226 4.41 2.85 -7.19
C LEU A 226 5.69 3.20 -7.97
N ASN A 227 5.86 4.46 -8.39
CA ASN A 227 7.02 4.86 -9.19
C ASN A 227 8.28 5.07 -8.34
N GLU A 228 8.14 5.57 -7.11
CA GLU A 228 9.27 5.96 -6.26
C GLU A 228 9.52 4.98 -5.11
N GLU A 229 8.59 4.07 -4.85
CA GLU A 229 8.60 3.14 -3.71
C GLU A 229 8.90 3.91 -2.42
N ARG A 230 8.09 4.96 -2.23
CA ARG A 230 8.16 5.97 -1.18
C ARG A 230 6.78 6.21 -0.60
N PHE A 231 6.68 6.40 0.72
CA PHE A 231 5.44 6.88 1.32
C PHE A 231 5.17 8.33 0.87
N PRO A 232 4.01 8.63 0.23
CA PRO A 232 3.75 9.92 -0.42
C PRO A 232 3.24 10.96 0.59
N VAL A 233 4.01 11.21 1.65
CA VAL A 233 3.63 12.14 2.74
C VAL A 233 3.46 13.58 2.26
N ASN A 234 4.19 13.97 1.21
CA ASN A 234 4.05 15.29 0.57
C ASN A 234 2.70 15.45 -0.15
N GLN A 235 2.04 14.34 -0.49
CA GLN A 235 0.67 14.28 -1.04
C GLN A 235 -0.39 14.10 0.06
N GLY A 236 -0.03 14.32 1.32
CA GLY A 236 -0.93 14.21 2.46
C GLY A 236 -1.16 12.79 2.97
N TYR A 237 -0.35 11.80 2.54
CA TYR A 237 -0.42 10.45 3.10
C TYR A 237 -0.11 10.47 4.60
N LYS A 238 -0.89 9.69 5.36
CA LYS A 238 -0.69 9.44 6.78
C LYS A 238 -0.81 7.95 7.03
N ARG A 239 0.06 7.39 7.87
CA ARG A 239 -0.14 6.05 8.44
C ARG A 239 -1.51 5.98 9.12
N SER A 240 -2.19 4.84 8.99
CA SER A 240 -3.53 4.65 9.58
C SER A 240 -3.51 4.87 11.09
N ALA A 241 -4.45 5.65 11.60
CA ALA A 241 -4.66 5.81 13.05
C ALA A 241 -5.34 4.57 13.65
N GLU A 242 -6.22 3.94 12.88
CA GLU A 242 -6.90 2.70 13.24
C GLU A 242 -6.06 1.48 12.84
N VAL A 243 -6.12 0.43 13.64
CA VAL A 243 -5.41 -0.82 13.36
C VAL A 243 -6.03 -1.51 12.14
N ILE A 244 -5.21 -1.80 11.15
CA ILE A 244 -5.63 -2.50 9.93
C ILE A 244 -5.65 -4.00 10.20
N THR A 245 -6.75 -4.65 9.83
CA THR A 245 -7.00 -6.07 10.16
C THR A 245 -7.12 -6.93 8.91
N ARG A 246 -6.90 -8.23 9.10
CA ARG A 246 -7.09 -9.24 8.06
C ARG A 246 -8.54 -9.36 7.58
N ALA A 247 -9.51 -9.06 8.44
CA ALA A 247 -10.93 -9.06 8.07
C ALA A 247 -11.23 -8.00 7.01
N LEU A 248 -10.71 -6.78 7.19
CA LEU A 248 -10.86 -5.70 6.21
C LEU A 248 -10.17 -6.05 4.88
N GLN A 249 -8.96 -6.61 4.91
CA GLN A 249 -8.29 -7.05 3.69
C GLN A 249 -9.11 -8.13 2.97
N THR A 250 -9.61 -9.13 3.69
CA THR A 250 -10.44 -10.20 3.11
C THR A 250 -11.67 -9.64 2.39
N ALA A 251 -12.33 -8.63 2.96
CA ALA A 251 -13.45 -7.96 2.32
C ALA A 251 -13.04 -7.25 1.02
N LEU A 252 -11.93 -6.51 1.03
CA LEU A 252 -11.40 -5.85 -0.18
C LEU A 252 -11.03 -6.84 -1.28
N ILE A 253 -10.48 -8.00 -0.91
CA ILE A 253 -10.16 -9.08 -1.86
C ILE A 253 -11.44 -9.58 -2.54
N ALA A 254 -12.52 -9.79 -1.76
CA ALA A 254 -13.80 -10.25 -2.30
C ALA A 254 -14.39 -9.24 -3.29
N ASP A 255 -14.33 -7.94 -2.98
CA ASP A 255 -14.85 -6.90 -3.86
C ASP A 255 -14.01 -6.76 -5.15
N ILE A 256 -12.68 -6.84 -5.04
CA ILE A 256 -11.78 -6.84 -6.20
C ILE A 256 -12.07 -8.06 -7.08
N LYS A 257 -12.26 -9.24 -6.48
CA LYS A 257 -12.60 -10.46 -7.20
C LYS A 257 -13.94 -10.32 -7.94
N ALA A 258 -14.98 -9.81 -7.27
CA ALA A 258 -16.28 -9.61 -7.88
C ALA A 258 -16.20 -8.66 -9.09
N SER A 259 -15.44 -7.57 -8.96
CA SER A 259 -15.22 -6.64 -10.08
C SER A 259 -14.36 -7.23 -11.19
N HIS A 260 -13.31 -7.97 -10.84
CA HIS A 260 -12.48 -8.70 -11.79
C HIS A 260 -13.31 -9.66 -12.65
N ASP A 261 -14.12 -10.50 -12.01
CA ASP A 261 -14.91 -11.52 -12.70
C ASP A 261 -15.94 -10.87 -13.65
N LEU A 262 -16.53 -9.73 -13.24
CA LEU A 262 -17.39 -8.92 -14.11
C LEU A 262 -16.64 -8.40 -15.35
N TRP A 263 -15.47 -7.79 -15.17
CA TRP A 263 -14.71 -7.19 -16.26
C TRP A 263 -14.05 -8.21 -17.17
N LEU A 264 -13.65 -9.36 -16.64
CA LEU A 264 -13.11 -10.46 -17.45
C LEU A 264 -14.15 -10.92 -18.47
N ALA A 265 -15.41 -11.09 -18.05
CA ALA A 265 -16.51 -11.42 -18.96
C ALA A 265 -16.74 -10.34 -20.04
N VAL A 266 -16.59 -9.05 -19.69
CA VAL A 266 -16.71 -7.94 -20.64
C VAL A 266 -15.59 -7.99 -21.69
N VAL A 267 -14.34 -8.18 -21.25
CA VAL A 267 -13.18 -8.24 -22.14
C VAL A 267 -13.24 -9.47 -23.06
N GLU A 268 -13.61 -10.63 -22.52
CA GLU A 268 -13.79 -11.86 -23.31
C GLU A 268 -14.93 -11.74 -24.33
N SER A 269 -16.04 -11.06 -23.98
CA SER A 269 -17.12 -10.79 -24.94
C SER A 269 -16.67 -9.87 -26.06
N ALA A 270 -15.99 -8.77 -25.73
CA ALA A 270 -15.50 -7.82 -26.71
C ALA A 270 -14.48 -8.45 -27.68
N ALA A 271 -13.65 -9.37 -27.20
CA ALA A 271 -12.70 -10.10 -28.05
C ALA A 271 -13.40 -11.02 -29.07
N LYS A 272 -14.50 -11.66 -28.69
CA LYS A 272 -15.32 -12.49 -29.60
C LYS A 272 -15.99 -11.66 -30.69
N ASP A 273 -16.52 -10.49 -30.33
CA ASP A 273 -17.22 -9.60 -31.27
C ASP A 273 -16.28 -9.00 -32.34
N LEU A 274 -14.97 -8.91 -32.04
CA LEU A 274 -13.94 -8.44 -32.97
C LEU A 274 -13.39 -9.54 -33.90
N GLY A 275 -13.98 -10.74 -33.90
CA GLY A 275 -13.57 -11.85 -34.77
C GLY A 275 -12.29 -12.56 -34.34
N GLY A 276 -11.96 -12.51 -33.04
CA GLY A 276 -10.91 -13.35 -32.46
C GLY A 276 -11.30 -14.83 -32.55
N VAL A 277 -10.36 -15.64 -33.07
CA VAL A 277 -10.46 -17.09 -33.32
C VAL A 277 -11.06 -17.87 -32.15
#